data_AF-A0A1F8SUY0-F1
#
_entry.id   AF-A0A1F8SUY0-F1
#
_cell.length_a   1.000
_cell.length_b   1.000
_cell.length_c   1.000
_cell.angle_alpha   90.00
_cell.angle_beta   90.00
_cell.angle_gamma   90.00
#
_symmetry.space_group_name_H-M   'P 1'
#
loop_
_entity.id
_entity.type
_entity.pdbx_description
1 polymer ?
#
loop_
_entity_poly.entity_id
_entity_poly.type
_entity_poly.pdbx_seq_one_letter_code
_entity_poly.pdbx_strand_id
1 'polypeptide(L)'
;MTLSYIFQTGAGWAGPIGKVELQINLPYPASLVTIGVMPEGGQIKGQQVSWTWENLEPGPEDDFSILILRPERWEEIEYWRGIVSQYPDFAQGWLYLATLYERLSQGVMERGHIMPYFGTIFQKLGVQAAREAARLEPGAIEPHYELALLYAAALEQNPSVEELQPVLDELNVMKELNPIEAQALEPNVQDILYWVLYNDATAAAEATTWAAEPEYNDATATADAISGACWAAYGVFCDEATGTADAATRSAATATIEAKLMVEPSETPAPPSSVTTQEKVSGGKLEIIVGIVVIALALAIVSYVLMKQK
;
A
#
# COMPACT_ATOMS: atom_id res chain seq x y z
N MET A 1 2.72 0.93 -0.04
CA MET A 1 3.99 0.23 -0.36
C MET A 1 3.63 -1.21 -0.63
N THR A 2 4.07 -1.75 -1.75
CA THR A 2 3.77 -3.14 -2.12
C THR A 2 4.98 -4.01 -1.82
N LEU A 3 4.74 -5.11 -1.12
CA LEU A 3 5.70 -6.17 -0.85
C LEU A 3 5.31 -7.36 -1.71
N SER A 4 6.09 -7.66 -2.73
CA SER A 4 5.85 -8.82 -3.60
C SER A 4 6.71 -9.99 -3.14
N TYR A 5 6.11 -11.16 -3.04
CA TYR A 5 6.78 -12.37 -2.63
C TYR A 5 6.49 -13.49 -3.63
N ILE A 6 7.55 -14.19 -4.02
CA ILE A 6 7.49 -15.31 -4.96
C ILE A 6 7.50 -16.61 -4.16
N PHE A 7 6.38 -17.33 -4.19
CA PHE A 7 6.19 -18.66 -3.61
C PHE A 7 6.41 -19.70 -4.72
N GLN A 8 7.60 -19.69 -5.30
CA GLN A 8 8.01 -20.72 -6.27
C GLN A 8 9.16 -21.52 -5.68
N THR A 9 9.04 -22.84 -5.75
CA THR A 9 10.22 -23.68 -5.52
C THR A 9 11.03 -23.76 -6.80
N GLY A 10 12.33 -23.45 -6.72
CA GLY A 10 13.23 -23.70 -7.83
C GLY A 10 13.21 -25.19 -8.25
N ALA A 11 13.66 -25.50 -9.46
CA ALA A 11 13.57 -26.81 -10.13
C ALA A 11 14.12 -28.04 -9.38
N GLY A 12 14.66 -27.88 -8.16
CA GLY A 12 15.16 -28.95 -7.30
C GLY A 12 14.23 -29.41 -6.17
N TRP A 13 13.07 -28.79 -5.98
CA TRP A 13 12.08 -29.24 -5.00
C TRP A 13 11.10 -30.23 -5.65
N ALA A 14 10.84 -31.35 -4.98
CA ALA A 14 9.92 -32.38 -5.48
C ALA A 14 8.90 -32.72 -4.39
N GLY A 15 7.64 -32.42 -4.65
CA GLY A 15 6.51 -32.73 -3.77
C GLY A 15 6.15 -31.62 -2.78
N PRO A 16 5.06 -31.81 -2.01
CA PRO A 16 4.44 -30.71 -1.27
C PRO A 16 5.28 -30.30 -0.05
N ILE A 17 5.29 -29.01 0.24
CA ILE A 17 5.80 -28.45 1.50
C ILE A 17 4.79 -28.76 2.59
N GLY A 18 5.18 -29.59 3.55
CA GLY A 18 4.31 -30.04 4.64
C GLY A 18 3.65 -28.88 5.41
N LYS A 19 4.40 -27.82 5.74
CA LYS A 19 3.84 -26.63 6.39
C LYS A 19 4.62 -25.35 6.07
N VAL A 20 3.88 -24.29 5.74
CA VAL A 20 4.41 -22.93 5.60
C VAL A 20 3.72 -21.98 6.57
N GLU A 21 4.51 -21.22 7.32
CA GLU A 21 4.02 -20.12 8.15
C GLU A 21 4.61 -18.79 7.65
N LEU A 22 3.74 -17.85 7.31
CA LEU A 22 4.13 -16.47 7.00
C LEU A 22 3.64 -15.57 8.11
N GLN A 23 4.51 -14.73 8.64
CA GLN A 23 4.16 -13.71 9.61
C GLN A 23 4.72 -12.36 9.18
N ILE A 24 3.86 -11.34 9.20
CA ILE A 24 4.23 -9.96 8.91
C ILE A 24 3.97 -9.15 10.15
N ASN A 25 5.04 -8.56 10.67
CA ASN A 25 4.99 -7.67 11.82
C ASN A 25 5.05 -6.22 11.33
N LEU A 26 3.97 -5.49 11.58
CA LEU A 26 3.84 -4.08 11.25
C LEU A 26 4.26 -3.22 12.46
N PRO A 27 4.82 -2.02 12.24
CA PRO A 27 5.15 -1.10 13.33
C PRO A 27 3.91 -0.36 13.89
N TYR A 28 2.71 -0.78 13.47
CA TYR A 28 1.41 -0.21 13.84
C TYR A 28 0.33 -1.29 13.78
N PRO A 29 -0.88 -1.03 14.33
CA PRO A 29 -1.97 -2.01 14.30
C PRO A 29 -2.30 -2.48 12.88
N ALA A 30 -2.27 -3.78 12.69
CA ALA A 30 -2.68 -4.43 11.46
C ALA A 30 -4.21 -4.37 11.33
N SER A 31 -4.69 -3.86 10.19
CA SER A 31 -6.12 -3.73 9.93
C SER A 31 -6.38 -3.42 8.44
N LEU A 32 -7.65 -3.38 8.04
CA LEU A 32 -8.05 -2.96 6.70
C LEU A 32 -7.69 -1.49 6.37
N VAL A 33 -7.37 -0.66 7.37
CA VAL A 33 -6.92 0.72 7.12
C VAL A 33 -5.41 0.84 6.89
N THR A 34 -4.67 -0.22 7.20
CA THR A 34 -3.21 -0.24 7.05
C THR A 34 -2.72 -1.31 6.07
N ILE A 35 -3.61 -2.20 5.63
CA ILE A 35 -3.35 -3.28 4.68
C ILE A 35 -4.44 -3.23 3.62
N GLY A 36 -4.02 -3.04 2.37
CA GLY A 36 -4.91 -2.95 1.23
C GLY A 36 -5.14 -4.30 0.57
N VAL A 37 -4.07 -4.87 0.02
CA VAL A 37 -4.06 -6.16 -0.68
C VAL A 37 -3.34 -7.16 0.21
N MET A 38 -3.87 -8.37 0.33
CA MET A 38 -3.15 -9.50 0.93
C MET A 38 -3.77 -10.83 0.46
N PRO A 39 -3.04 -11.97 0.54
CA PRO A 39 -3.59 -13.29 0.27
C PRO A 39 -4.79 -13.61 1.15
N GLU A 40 -5.72 -14.41 0.62
CA GLU A 40 -6.85 -14.92 1.38
C GLU A 40 -6.40 -15.72 2.62
N GLY A 41 -7.26 -15.77 3.63
CA GLY A 41 -7.00 -16.54 4.86
C GLY A 41 -6.06 -15.87 5.88
N GLY A 42 -5.62 -14.64 5.64
CA GLY A 42 -4.77 -13.88 6.57
C GLY A 42 -5.46 -13.59 7.90
N GLN A 43 -4.82 -14.00 8.99
CA GLN A 43 -5.30 -13.76 10.36
C GLN A 43 -4.64 -12.52 10.93
N ILE A 44 -5.44 -11.49 11.22
CA ILE A 44 -4.97 -10.23 11.80
C ILE A 44 -5.05 -10.31 13.32
N LYS A 45 -3.94 -10.05 14.01
CA LYS A 45 -3.87 -9.97 15.48
C LYS A 45 -2.91 -8.88 15.94
N GLY A 46 -3.48 -7.79 16.47
CA GLY A 46 -2.70 -6.66 16.97
C GLY A 46 -1.92 -6.01 15.84
N GLN A 47 -0.59 -6.14 15.86
CA GLN A 47 0.31 -5.58 14.85
C GLN A 47 0.79 -6.64 13.83
N GLN A 48 0.30 -7.87 13.94
CA GLN A 48 0.73 -8.99 13.12
C GLN A 48 -0.38 -9.43 12.16
N VAL A 49 0.01 -9.84 10.96
CA VAL A 49 -0.82 -10.68 10.09
C VAL A 49 -0.09 -11.99 9.82
N SER A 50 -0.81 -13.10 9.93
CA SER A 50 -0.24 -14.43 9.77
C SER A 50 -1.06 -15.32 8.85
N TRP A 51 -0.36 -16.19 8.12
CA TRP A 51 -0.94 -17.24 7.29
C TRP A 51 -0.30 -18.58 7.63
N THR A 52 -1.06 -19.65 7.42
CA THR A 52 -0.56 -21.01 7.55
C THR A 52 -1.11 -21.83 6.40
N TRP A 53 -0.22 -22.48 5.65
CA TRP A 53 -0.54 -23.43 4.60
C TRP A 53 0.02 -24.79 4.99
N GLU A 54 -0.72 -25.85 4.66
CA GLU A 54 -0.29 -27.24 4.85
C GLU A 54 -0.28 -27.95 3.51
N ASN A 55 0.72 -28.82 3.29
CA ASN A 55 0.90 -29.58 2.05
C ASN A 55 0.88 -28.69 0.78
N LEU A 56 1.53 -27.53 0.84
CA LEU A 56 1.59 -26.56 -0.26
C LEU A 56 2.50 -27.08 -1.36
N GLU A 57 1.99 -27.26 -2.58
CA GLU A 57 2.80 -27.51 -3.78
C GLU A 57 2.97 -26.19 -4.53
N PRO A 58 4.10 -25.46 -4.37
CA PRO A 58 4.15 -24.06 -4.77
C PRO A 58 4.21 -23.90 -6.29
N GLY A 59 3.24 -23.18 -6.85
CA GLY A 59 3.17 -22.82 -8.26
C GLY A 59 3.14 -21.30 -8.49
N PRO A 60 3.21 -20.83 -9.75
CA PRO A 60 3.07 -19.40 -10.07
C PRO A 60 1.77 -18.76 -9.53
N GLU A 61 0.72 -19.56 -9.32
CA GLU A 61 -0.55 -19.16 -8.73
C GLU A 61 -0.46 -18.83 -7.23
N ASP A 62 0.58 -19.29 -6.54
CA ASP A 62 0.82 -19.04 -5.12
C ASP A 62 1.64 -17.77 -4.87
N ASP A 63 2.17 -17.14 -5.93
CA ASP A 63 2.83 -15.84 -5.85
C ASP A 63 1.83 -14.76 -5.41
N PHE A 64 2.25 -13.89 -4.50
CA PHE A 64 1.37 -12.84 -4.00
C PHE A 64 2.08 -11.51 -3.74
N SER A 65 1.26 -10.48 -3.61
CA SER A 65 1.69 -9.15 -3.19
C SER A 65 0.85 -8.67 -2.03
N ILE A 66 1.49 -7.93 -1.13
CA ILE A 66 0.85 -7.34 0.03
C ILE A 66 1.04 -5.84 -0.04
N LEU A 67 -0.06 -5.11 -0.13
CA LEU A 67 -0.05 -3.65 -0.12
C LEU A 67 -0.23 -3.18 1.32
N ILE A 68 0.79 -2.56 1.89
CA ILE A 68 0.74 -1.96 3.23
C ILE A 68 0.89 -0.45 3.18
N LEU A 69 0.29 0.23 4.15
CA LEU A 69 0.51 1.66 4.38
C LEU A 69 2.01 1.90 4.68
N ARG A 70 2.54 3.08 4.34
CA ARG A 70 3.92 3.42 4.73
C ARG A 70 3.93 3.84 6.20
N PRO A 71 4.87 3.35 7.04
CA PRO A 71 4.97 3.74 8.45
C PRO A 71 4.95 5.24 8.68
N GLU A 72 5.68 6.00 7.85
CA GLU A 72 5.75 7.47 7.98
C GLU A 72 4.38 8.13 7.75
N ARG A 73 3.53 7.54 6.89
CA ARG A 73 2.17 8.03 6.66
C ARG A 73 1.24 7.67 7.81
N TRP A 74 1.43 6.51 8.43
CA TRP A 74 0.67 6.15 9.62
C TRP A 74 0.99 7.06 10.81
N GLU A 75 2.28 7.34 11.03
CA GLU A 75 2.73 8.29 12.06
C GLU A 75 2.13 9.68 11.85
N GLU A 76 2.09 10.16 10.61
CA GLU A 76 1.47 11.44 10.25
C GLU A 76 -0.05 11.45 10.54
N ILE A 77 -0.76 10.35 10.23
CA ILE A 77 -2.18 10.20 10.57
C ILE A 77 -2.39 10.26 12.08
N GLU A 78 -1.62 9.50 12.84
CA GLU A 78 -1.78 9.42 14.29
C GLU A 78 -1.44 10.76 14.96
N TYR A 79 -0.44 11.48 14.44
CA TYR A 79 -0.13 12.83 14.87
C TYR A 79 -1.34 13.76 14.71
N TRP A 80 -1.90 13.86 13.50
CA TRP A 80 -3.02 14.78 13.24
C TRP A 80 -4.31 14.34 13.94
N ARG A 81 -4.59 13.05 14.05
CA ARG A 81 -5.66 12.52 14.92
C ARG A 81 -5.48 12.96 16.37
N GLY A 82 -4.25 12.87 16.89
CA GLY A 82 -3.91 13.34 18.22
C GLY A 82 -4.15 14.84 18.40
N ILE A 83 -3.82 15.65 17.38
CA ILE A 83 -4.06 17.10 17.39
C ILE A 83 -5.56 17.40 17.43
N VAL A 84 -6.37 16.86 16.51
CA VAL A 84 -7.81 17.18 16.46
C VAL A 84 -8.58 16.57 17.64
N SER A 85 -8.08 15.50 18.24
CA SER A 85 -8.64 14.96 19.50
C SER A 85 -8.40 15.89 20.68
N GLN A 86 -7.22 16.52 20.76
CA GLN A 86 -6.88 17.48 21.83
C GLN A 86 -7.50 18.86 21.58
N TYR A 87 -7.61 19.27 20.32
CA TYR A 87 -8.10 20.58 19.89
C TYR A 87 -9.21 20.40 18.84
N PRO A 88 -10.41 19.96 19.25
CA PRO A 88 -11.48 19.63 18.31
C PRO A 88 -12.00 20.83 17.52
N ASP A 89 -11.83 22.05 18.04
CA ASP A 89 -12.25 23.28 17.34
C ASP A 89 -11.14 23.86 16.44
N PHE A 90 -10.02 23.15 16.25
CA PHE A 90 -8.92 23.60 15.40
C PHE A 90 -9.17 23.19 13.93
N ALA A 91 -9.86 24.06 13.18
CA ALA A 91 -10.26 23.82 11.79
C ALA A 91 -9.10 23.38 10.89
N GLN A 92 -7.95 24.06 10.99
CA GLN A 92 -6.78 23.73 10.19
C GLN A 92 -6.24 22.32 10.48
N GLY A 93 -6.37 21.82 11.70
CA GLY A 93 -5.99 20.44 12.04
C GLY A 93 -6.87 19.41 11.34
N TRP A 94 -8.18 19.68 11.26
CA TRP A 94 -9.12 18.87 10.48
C TRP A 94 -8.84 18.94 8.98
N LEU A 95 -8.51 20.13 8.46
CA LEU A 95 -8.15 20.30 7.06
C LEU A 95 -6.88 19.51 6.70
N TYR A 96 -5.83 19.57 7.53
CA TYR A 96 -4.63 18.75 7.33
C TYR A 96 -4.92 17.25 7.34
N LEU A 97 -5.81 16.80 8.24
CA LEU A 97 -6.22 15.40 8.29
C LEU A 97 -6.99 15.00 7.01
N ALA A 98 -7.85 15.89 6.49
CA ALA A 98 -8.58 15.69 5.25
C ALA A 98 -7.64 15.56 4.05
N THR A 99 -6.71 16.50 3.86
CA THR A 99 -5.71 16.47 2.78
C THR A 99 -4.84 15.21 2.86
N LEU A 100 -4.48 14.77 4.07
CA LEU A 100 -3.71 13.54 4.23
C LEU A 100 -4.50 12.30 3.78
N TYR A 101 -5.79 12.25 4.12
CA TYR A 101 -6.68 11.17 3.72
C TYR A 101 -7.00 11.20 2.22
N GLU A 102 -7.18 12.36 1.62
CA GLU A 102 -7.32 12.54 0.16
C GLU A 102 -6.15 11.89 -0.57
N ARG A 103 -4.91 12.22 -0.19
CA ARG A 103 -3.70 11.68 -0.83
C ARG A 103 -3.58 10.16 -0.69
N LEU A 104 -4.05 9.62 0.43
CA LEU A 104 -4.06 8.17 0.68
C LEU A 104 -5.21 7.47 -0.05
N SER A 105 -6.24 8.22 -0.44
CA SER A 105 -7.34 7.71 -1.24
C SER A 105 -7.01 7.56 -2.72
N GLN A 106 -6.17 8.42 -3.31
CA GLN A 106 -5.97 8.46 -4.78
C GLN A 106 -4.65 7.86 -5.30
N GLY A 107 -3.71 7.49 -4.43
CA GLY A 107 -2.41 6.97 -4.86
C GLY A 107 -1.58 7.99 -5.67
N VAL A 108 -0.34 7.65 -5.99
CA VAL A 108 0.59 8.58 -6.70
C VAL A 108 0.43 8.50 -8.22
N MET A 109 -0.06 7.38 -8.73
CA MET A 109 -0.13 7.06 -10.17
C MET A 109 -1.56 7.19 -10.75
N GLU A 110 -2.58 7.30 -9.90
CA GLU A 110 -4.01 7.25 -10.28
C GLU A 110 -4.75 8.51 -9.82
N ARG A 111 -4.12 9.68 -9.93
CA ARG A 111 -4.77 10.96 -9.56
C ARG A 111 -6.13 11.04 -10.25
N GLY A 112 -7.16 11.25 -9.44
CA GLY A 112 -8.55 11.30 -9.89
C GLY A 112 -9.38 10.04 -9.69
N HIS A 113 -8.81 8.90 -9.28
CA HIS A 113 -9.60 7.72 -8.90
C HIS A 113 -9.29 7.25 -7.48
N ILE A 114 -10.30 6.76 -6.78
CA ILE A 114 -10.09 6.10 -5.48
C ILE A 114 -9.38 4.77 -5.69
N MET A 115 -8.21 4.64 -5.08
CA MET A 115 -7.50 3.38 -4.93
C MET A 115 -8.41 2.36 -4.23
N PRO A 116 -8.47 1.12 -4.72
CA PRO A 116 -9.19 0.07 -4.01
C PRO A 116 -8.63 -0.15 -2.60
N TYR A 117 -9.34 -0.94 -1.81
CA TYR A 117 -8.97 -1.30 -0.45
C TYR A 117 -8.98 -0.10 0.52
N PHE A 118 -7.87 0.24 1.18
CA PHE A 118 -7.84 1.32 2.16
C PHE A 118 -8.14 2.69 1.54
N GLY A 119 -8.00 2.88 0.23
CA GLY A 119 -8.31 4.16 -0.41
C GLY A 119 -9.77 4.54 -0.26
N THR A 120 -10.69 3.59 -0.37
CA THR A 120 -12.13 3.79 -0.10
C THR A 120 -12.42 4.17 1.36
N ILE A 121 -11.60 3.69 2.30
CA ILE A 121 -11.75 4.03 3.71
C ILE A 121 -11.25 5.45 3.95
N PHE A 122 -10.07 5.78 3.42
CA PHE A 122 -9.50 7.11 3.57
C PHE A 122 -10.32 8.18 2.85
N GLN A 123 -10.94 7.89 1.70
CA GLN A 123 -11.84 8.87 1.07
C GLN A 123 -12.99 9.26 2.00
N LYS A 124 -13.65 8.28 2.64
CA LYS A 124 -14.75 8.55 3.58
C LYS A 124 -14.30 9.33 4.81
N LEU A 125 -13.11 9.01 5.32
CA LEU A 125 -12.51 9.74 6.45
C LEU A 125 -12.11 11.16 6.04
N GLY A 126 -11.61 11.35 4.83
CA GLY A 126 -11.28 12.64 4.25
C GLY A 126 -12.50 13.54 4.16
N VAL A 127 -13.62 13.02 3.64
CA VAL A 127 -14.89 13.77 3.57
C VAL A 127 -15.36 14.20 4.96
N GLN A 128 -15.26 13.32 5.95
CA GLN A 128 -15.65 13.65 7.33
C GLN A 128 -14.77 14.78 7.90
N ALA A 129 -13.44 14.67 7.72
CA ALA A 129 -12.50 15.67 8.22
C ALA A 129 -12.68 17.04 7.51
N ALA A 130 -12.86 17.05 6.19
CA ALA A 130 -13.06 18.28 5.43
C ALA A 130 -14.40 18.96 5.79
N ARG A 131 -15.47 18.19 6.00
CA ARG A 131 -16.75 18.74 6.51
C ARG A 131 -16.61 19.37 7.88
N GLU A 132 -15.82 18.76 8.77
CA GLU A 132 -15.58 19.33 10.10
C GLU A 132 -14.75 20.62 10.03
N ALA A 133 -13.74 20.66 9.15
CA ALA A 133 -13.00 21.89 8.87
C ALA A 133 -13.93 23.01 8.33
N ALA A 134 -14.78 22.70 7.35
CA ALA A 134 -15.76 23.64 6.78
C ALA A 134 -16.78 24.12 7.84
N ARG A 135 -17.19 23.24 8.76
CA ARG A 135 -18.10 23.60 9.87
C ARG A 135 -17.47 24.62 10.81
N LEU A 136 -16.18 24.47 11.09
CA LEU A 136 -15.43 25.33 12.02
C LEU A 136 -15.05 26.66 11.37
N GLU A 137 -14.70 26.65 10.08
CA GLU A 137 -14.34 27.84 9.31
C GLU A 137 -15.13 27.91 8.00
N PRO A 138 -16.42 28.28 8.05
CA PRO A 138 -17.30 28.29 6.87
C PRO A 138 -16.96 29.38 5.84
N GLY A 139 -16.05 30.29 6.17
CA GLY A 139 -15.54 31.32 5.25
C GLY A 139 -14.24 30.93 4.55
N ALA A 140 -13.62 29.79 4.91
CA ALA A 140 -12.39 29.31 4.29
C ALA A 140 -12.72 28.51 3.02
N ILE A 141 -11.96 28.72 1.96
CA ILE A 141 -12.20 28.05 0.67
C ILE A 141 -11.63 26.64 0.64
N GLU A 142 -10.57 26.39 1.41
CA GLU A 142 -9.76 25.18 1.37
C GLU A 142 -10.53 23.92 1.76
N PRO A 143 -11.39 23.91 2.80
CA PRO A 143 -12.24 22.76 3.10
C PRO A 143 -13.19 22.38 1.96
N HIS A 144 -13.75 23.37 1.26
CA HIS A 144 -14.64 23.17 0.12
C HIS A 144 -13.88 22.64 -1.11
N TYR A 145 -12.66 23.14 -1.33
CA TYR A 145 -11.77 22.59 -2.35
C TYR A 145 -11.43 21.12 -2.10
N GLU A 146 -11.08 20.76 -0.86
CA GLU A 146 -10.80 19.36 -0.50
C GLU A 146 -12.05 18.47 -0.65
N LEU A 147 -13.24 18.97 -0.29
CA LEU A 147 -14.49 18.25 -0.53
C LEU A 147 -14.75 18.02 -2.02
N ALA A 148 -14.52 19.03 -2.86
CA ALA A 148 -14.67 18.90 -4.31
C ALA A 148 -13.74 17.82 -4.88
N LEU A 149 -12.46 17.76 -4.46
CA LEU A 149 -11.53 16.71 -4.86
C LEU A 149 -12.00 15.31 -4.41
N LEU A 150 -12.38 15.18 -3.14
CA LEU A 150 -12.81 13.91 -2.55
C LEU A 150 -14.12 13.38 -3.15
N TYR A 151 -15.05 14.27 -3.52
CA TYR A 151 -16.28 13.88 -4.22
C TYR A 151 -15.99 13.53 -5.67
N ALA A 152 -15.18 14.33 -6.38
CA ALA A 152 -14.85 14.08 -7.78
C ALA A 152 -14.14 12.73 -7.95
N ALA A 153 -13.18 12.40 -7.08
CA ALA A 153 -12.46 11.14 -7.13
C ALA A 153 -13.34 9.91 -6.82
N ALA A 154 -14.50 10.11 -6.19
CA ALA A 154 -15.45 9.05 -5.85
C ALA A 154 -16.45 8.73 -6.95
N LEU A 155 -16.46 9.51 -8.04
CA LEU A 155 -17.37 9.30 -9.15
C LEU A 155 -16.96 8.08 -9.97
N GLU A 156 -17.95 7.29 -10.38
CA GLU A 156 -17.77 6.28 -11.43
C GLU A 156 -17.84 6.93 -12.82
N GLN A 157 -17.36 6.23 -13.85
CA GLN A 157 -17.40 6.73 -15.23
C GLN A 157 -18.83 7.06 -15.69
N ASN A 158 -18.98 8.17 -16.41
CA ASN A 158 -20.27 8.70 -16.87
C ASN A 158 -21.31 8.88 -15.74
N PRO A 159 -20.97 9.65 -14.69
CA PRO A 159 -21.86 9.86 -13.56
C PRO A 159 -23.12 10.58 -14.02
N SER A 160 -24.23 10.27 -13.36
CA SER A 160 -25.46 11.03 -13.50
C SER A 160 -25.29 12.47 -12.99
N VAL A 161 -26.20 13.35 -13.38
CA VAL A 161 -26.23 14.72 -12.88
C VAL A 161 -26.40 14.76 -11.35
N GLU A 162 -27.15 13.80 -10.78
CA GLU A 162 -27.35 13.69 -9.33
C GLU A 162 -26.03 13.32 -8.62
N GLU A 163 -25.24 12.42 -9.21
CA GLU A 163 -23.93 12.04 -8.67
C GLU A 163 -22.89 13.15 -8.78
N LEU A 164 -22.96 13.99 -9.83
CA LEU A 164 -22.10 15.17 -9.98
C LEU A 164 -22.44 16.30 -9.01
N GLN A 165 -23.67 16.35 -8.51
CA GLN A 165 -24.19 17.50 -7.76
C GLN A 165 -23.32 17.89 -6.55
N PRO A 166 -22.83 16.96 -5.71
CA PRO A 166 -21.95 17.31 -4.60
C PRO A 166 -20.67 18.02 -5.03
N VAL A 167 -20.07 17.66 -6.18
CA VAL A 167 -18.86 18.35 -6.69
C VAL A 167 -19.23 19.76 -7.13
N LEU A 168 -20.34 19.90 -7.87
CA LEU A 168 -20.79 21.20 -8.39
C LEU A 168 -21.18 22.16 -7.25
N ASP A 169 -21.79 21.65 -6.20
CA ASP A 169 -22.16 22.44 -5.02
C ASP A 169 -20.91 23.03 -4.35
N GLU A 170 -19.88 22.22 -4.09
CA GLU A 170 -18.64 22.71 -3.48
C GLU A 170 -17.89 23.70 -4.38
N LEU A 171 -17.84 23.46 -5.69
CA LEU A 171 -17.26 24.41 -6.66
C LEU A 171 -18.00 25.75 -6.69
N ASN A 172 -19.33 25.74 -6.54
CA ASN A 172 -20.11 26.96 -6.46
C ASN A 172 -19.84 27.72 -5.15
N VAL A 173 -19.76 27.02 -4.01
CA VAL A 173 -19.40 27.63 -2.73
C VAL A 173 -18.01 28.28 -2.80
N MET A 174 -17.02 27.59 -3.38
CA MET A 174 -15.69 28.16 -3.60
C MET A 174 -15.73 29.49 -4.37
N LYS A 175 -16.52 29.56 -5.46
CA LYS A 175 -16.68 30.76 -6.28
C LYS A 175 -17.37 31.90 -5.52
N GLU A 176 -18.32 31.58 -4.65
CA GLU A 176 -19.00 32.56 -3.79
C GLU A 176 -18.07 33.11 -2.70
N LEU A 177 -17.23 32.27 -2.10
CA LEU A 177 -16.28 32.66 -1.05
C LEU A 177 -15.12 33.49 -1.60
N ASN A 178 -14.44 33.00 -2.65
CA ASN A 178 -13.31 33.69 -3.25
C ASN A 178 -13.16 33.31 -4.74
N PRO A 179 -13.69 34.11 -5.69
CA PRO A 179 -13.68 33.75 -7.10
C PRO A 179 -12.29 33.72 -7.73
N ILE A 180 -11.34 34.53 -7.24
CA ILE A 180 -9.97 34.57 -7.78
C ILE A 180 -9.23 33.29 -7.39
N GLU A 181 -9.36 32.86 -6.14
CA GLU A 181 -8.71 31.65 -5.65
C GLU A 181 -9.40 30.39 -6.18
N ALA A 182 -10.74 30.40 -6.26
CA ALA A 182 -11.50 29.33 -6.92
C ALA A 182 -11.03 29.11 -8.36
N GLN A 183 -10.80 30.19 -9.11
CA GLN A 183 -10.28 30.10 -10.48
C GLN A 183 -8.89 29.43 -10.55
N ALA A 184 -8.06 29.59 -9.52
CA ALA A 184 -6.75 28.96 -9.46
C ALA A 184 -6.80 27.47 -9.06
N LEU A 185 -7.78 27.08 -8.25
CA LEU A 185 -7.91 25.72 -7.70
C LEU A 185 -8.79 24.79 -8.54
N GLU A 186 -9.83 25.33 -9.19
CA GLU A 186 -10.81 24.59 -9.99
C GLU A 186 -10.17 23.70 -11.07
N PRO A 187 -9.09 24.09 -11.77
CA PRO A 187 -8.44 23.21 -12.76
C PRO A 187 -8.08 21.82 -12.21
N ASN A 188 -7.65 21.72 -10.95
CA ASN A 188 -7.31 20.43 -10.34
C ASN A 188 -8.53 19.52 -10.17
N VAL A 189 -9.72 20.08 -9.91
CA VAL A 189 -10.98 19.32 -9.84
C VAL A 189 -11.44 18.95 -11.25
N GLN A 190 -11.30 19.88 -12.20
CA GLN A 190 -11.65 19.65 -13.60
C GLN A 190 -10.79 18.56 -14.24
N ASP A 191 -9.51 18.46 -13.88
CA ASP A 191 -8.64 17.38 -14.33
C ASP A 191 -9.18 16.00 -13.92
N ILE A 192 -9.76 15.88 -12.71
CA ILE A 192 -10.40 14.64 -12.25
C ILE A 192 -11.69 14.39 -13.03
N LEU A 193 -12.54 15.42 -13.15
CA LEU A 193 -13.82 15.32 -13.86
C LEU A 193 -13.62 14.97 -15.34
N TYR A 194 -12.53 15.45 -15.96
CA TYR A 194 -12.18 15.11 -17.33
C TYR A 194 -12.11 13.59 -17.51
N TRP A 195 -11.38 12.88 -16.65
CA TRP A 195 -11.24 11.42 -16.74
C TRP A 195 -12.54 10.66 -16.53
N VAL A 196 -13.42 11.19 -15.69
CA VAL A 196 -14.68 10.55 -15.33
C VAL A 196 -15.78 10.79 -16.40
N LEU A 197 -15.76 11.95 -17.05
CA LEU A 197 -16.70 12.34 -18.11
C LEU A 197 -16.24 11.91 -19.51
N TYR A 198 -14.94 11.63 -19.69
CA TYR A 198 -14.38 11.15 -20.93
C TYR A 198 -14.72 9.67 -21.13
N ASN A 199 -15.53 9.37 -22.15
CA ASN A 199 -15.97 8.02 -22.48
C ASN A 199 -15.39 7.51 -23.82
N ASP A 200 -15.58 6.22 -24.09
CA ASP A 200 -15.14 5.55 -25.33
C ASP A 200 -15.64 6.22 -26.62
N ALA A 201 -16.79 6.90 -26.59
CA ALA A 201 -17.32 7.61 -27.75
C ALA A 201 -16.58 8.94 -28.02
N THR A 202 -16.23 9.68 -26.97
CA THR A 202 -15.32 10.84 -27.05
C THR A 202 -13.90 10.40 -27.44
N ALA A 203 -13.41 9.29 -26.88
CA ALA A 203 -12.11 8.70 -27.24
C ALA A 203 -12.05 8.26 -28.70
N ALA A 204 -13.09 7.59 -29.21
CA ALA A 204 -13.18 7.19 -30.61
C ALA A 204 -13.28 8.40 -31.55
N ALA A 205 -13.99 9.46 -31.15
CA ALA A 205 -14.07 10.70 -31.93
C ALA A 205 -12.73 11.43 -32.01
N GLU A 206 -11.96 11.47 -30.92
CA GLU A 206 -10.60 12.01 -30.89
C GLU A 206 -9.60 11.15 -31.68
N ALA A 207 -9.64 9.83 -31.53
CA ALA A 207 -8.82 8.92 -32.34
C ALA A 207 -9.10 9.06 -33.84
N THR A 208 -10.35 9.32 -34.22
CA THR A 208 -10.74 9.54 -35.63
C THR A 208 -10.23 10.90 -36.15
N THR A 209 -10.10 11.91 -35.29
CA THR A 209 -9.56 13.22 -35.68
C THR A 209 -8.04 13.19 -35.80
N TRP A 210 -7.34 12.44 -34.94
CA TRP A 210 -5.90 12.19 -35.08
C TRP A 210 -5.57 11.33 -36.31
N ALA A 211 -6.41 10.33 -36.62
CA ALA A 211 -6.26 9.52 -37.84
C ALA A 211 -6.56 10.30 -39.14
N ALA A 212 -7.13 11.50 -39.04
CA ALA A 212 -7.41 12.38 -40.17
C ALA A 212 -6.29 13.41 -40.43
N GLU A 213 -5.25 13.48 -39.59
CA GLU A 213 -4.05 14.26 -39.89
C GLU A 213 -3.15 13.50 -40.91
N PRO A 214 -2.82 14.12 -42.06
CA PRO A 214 -1.92 13.50 -43.01
C PRO A 214 -0.46 13.63 -42.53
N GLU A 215 0.20 12.46 -42.42
CA GLU A 215 1.64 12.20 -42.28
C GLU A 215 2.29 12.23 -40.88
N TYR A 216 2.36 11.04 -40.27
CA TYR A 216 3.66 10.47 -39.85
C TYR A 216 3.64 8.95 -40.00
N ASN A 217 3.75 8.48 -41.24
CA ASN A 217 4.10 7.10 -41.54
C ASN A 217 5.62 6.97 -41.46
N ASP A 218 6.17 6.56 -40.32
CA ASP A 218 7.51 5.99 -40.28
C ASP A 218 7.53 4.68 -39.48
N ALA A 219 8.38 3.77 -39.94
CA ALA A 219 8.41 2.35 -39.62
C ALA A 219 8.97 2.03 -38.21
N THR A 220 8.47 2.71 -37.18
CA THR A 220 8.75 2.48 -35.76
C THR A 220 7.57 1.86 -35.00
N ALA A 221 6.40 1.72 -35.63
CA ALA A 221 5.20 1.12 -35.04
C ALA A 221 5.37 -0.36 -34.60
N THR A 222 6.45 -1.03 -35.00
CA THR A 222 6.79 -2.39 -34.50
C THR A 222 7.53 -2.39 -33.17
N ALA A 223 8.08 -1.24 -32.72
CA ALA A 223 8.71 -1.12 -31.40
C ALA A 223 7.68 -0.82 -30.30
N ASP A 224 6.66 -0.02 -30.59
CA ASP A 224 5.61 0.33 -29.61
C ASP A 224 4.59 -0.78 -29.34
N ALA A 225 4.46 -1.73 -30.26
CA ALA A 225 3.65 -2.93 -30.01
C ALA A 225 4.30 -3.86 -28.95
N ILE A 226 5.61 -3.73 -28.72
CA ILE A 226 6.32 -4.50 -27.67
C ILE A 226 6.24 -3.77 -26.32
N SER A 227 6.22 -2.44 -26.29
CA SER A 227 6.01 -1.70 -25.04
C SER A 227 4.56 -1.80 -24.55
N GLY A 228 3.55 -1.82 -25.44
CA GLY A 228 2.13 -2.01 -25.08
C GLY A 228 1.82 -3.36 -24.40
N ALA A 229 2.57 -4.42 -24.73
CA ALA A 229 2.40 -5.74 -24.10
C ALA A 229 3.04 -5.83 -22.70
N CYS A 230 3.81 -4.83 -22.27
CA CYS A 230 4.42 -4.78 -20.94
C CYS A 230 3.47 -4.24 -19.85
N TRP A 231 2.32 -3.66 -20.22
CA TRP A 231 1.42 -2.98 -19.27
C TRP A 231 0.32 -3.88 -18.68
N ALA A 232 0.10 -5.08 -19.22
CA ALA A 232 -0.99 -5.95 -18.81
C ALA A 232 -0.56 -7.15 -17.93
N ALA A 233 0.74 -7.40 -17.77
CA ALA A 233 1.23 -8.54 -17.00
C ALA A 233 2.48 -8.18 -16.19
N TYR A 234 2.30 -8.10 -14.88
CA TYR A 234 3.32 -7.93 -13.83
C TYR A 234 3.98 -6.55 -13.72
N GLY A 235 3.74 -5.90 -12.58
CA GLY A 235 4.45 -4.70 -12.12
C GLY A 235 5.91 -4.96 -11.77
N VAL A 236 6.74 -5.20 -12.78
CA VAL A 236 8.20 -5.19 -12.66
C VAL A 236 8.73 -3.88 -13.23
N PHE A 237 9.51 -3.17 -12.42
CA PHE A 237 10.29 -2.01 -12.84
C PHE A 237 11.26 -2.41 -13.96
N CYS A 238 11.14 -1.78 -15.12
CA CYS A 238 12.25 -1.67 -16.06
C CYS A 238 13.13 -0.50 -15.60
N ASP A 239 14.17 -0.78 -14.83
CA ASP A 239 15.26 0.17 -14.58
C ASP A 239 16.03 0.40 -15.88
N GLU A 240 15.94 1.59 -16.46
CA GLU A 240 17.04 2.13 -17.25
C GLU A 240 18.12 2.61 -16.27
N ALA A 241 19.04 1.69 -15.95
CA ALA A 241 20.22 1.97 -15.17
C ALA A 241 21.11 3.00 -15.88
N THR A 242 21.16 4.24 -15.39
CA THR A 242 22.40 5.04 -15.37
C THR A 242 22.42 6.05 -14.22
N GLY A 243 23.38 5.88 -13.31
CA GLY A 243 24.14 7.02 -12.76
C GLY A 243 23.75 7.58 -11.38
N THR A 244 24.42 7.05 -10.35
CA THR A 244 24.89 7.73 -9.12
C THR A 244 23.88 8.30 -8.12
N ALA A 245 23.82 7.59 -6.99
CA ALA A 245 23.20 7.97 -5.74
C ALA A 245 23.91 9.13 -5.03
N ASP A 246 23.15 9.96 -4.32
CA ASP A 246 23.61 10.57 -3.08
C ASP A 246 22.55 10.37 -2.00
N ALA A 247 22.98 9.71 -0.93
CA ALA A 247 22.14 9.21 0.15
C ALA A 247 21.97 10.27 1.24
N ALA A 248 20.73 10.67 1.51
CA ALA A 248 20.37 11.35 2.75
C ALA A 248 19.64 10.37 3.67
N THR A 249 20.34 9.94 4.72
CA THR A 249 19.91 8.97 5.72
C THR A 249 18.77 9.54 6.58
N ARG A 250 17.58 8.95 6.49
CA ARG A 250 16.58 8.95 7.56
C ARG A 250 16.30 7.51 7.96
N SER A 251 16.40 7.21 9.25
CA SER A 251 16.10 5.91 9.82
C SER A 251 14.59 5.64 9.66
N ALA A 252 14.23 4.78 8.70
CA ALA A 252 12.87 4.30 8.50
C ALA A 252 12.63 3.07 9.37
N ALA A 253 11.59 3.11 10.22
CA ALA A 253 11.07 1.93 10.89
C ALA A 253 10.59 0.95 9.81
N THR A 254 11.25 -0.19 9.69
CA THR A 254 11.03 -1.14 8.59
C THR A 254 10.02 -2.21 9.02
N ALA A 255 9.01 -2.47 8.19
CA ALA A 255 8.18 -3.66 8.36
C ALA A 255 9.06 -4.91 8.24
N THR A 256 8.91 -5.87 9.15
CA THR A 256 9.69 -7.12 9.14
C THR A 256 8.82 -8.26 8.66
N ILE A 257 9.29 -8.97 7.62
CA ILE A 257 8.67 -10.18 7.12
C ILE A 257 9.47 -11.36 7.65
N GLU A 258 8.82 -12.25 8.39
CA GLU A 258 9.38 -13.53 8.80
C GLU A 258 8.60 -14.65 8.10
N ALA A 259 9.24 -15.31 7.14
CA ALA A 259 8.74 -16.53 6.53
C ALA A 259 9.48 -17.72 7.19
N LYS A 260 8.73 -18.61 7.85
CA LYS A 260 9.29 -19.81 8.47
C LYS A 260 8.77 -21.04 7.74
N LEU A 261 9.70 -21.74 7.09
CA LEU A 261 9.46 -23.04 6.46
C LEU A 261 9.73 -24.13 7.47
N MET A 262 8.72 -24.93 7.83
CA MET A 262 8.91 -26.12 8.66
C MET A 262 8.79 -27.35 7.76
N VAL A 263 9.94 -27.99 7.53
CA VAL A 263 10.01 -29.23 6.76
C VAL A 263 9.85 -30.39 7.75
N GLU A 264 8.70 -31.05 7.72
CA GLU A 264 8.66 -32.45 8.12
C GLU A 264 8.77 -33.28 6.84
N PRO A 265 9.82 -34.11 6.66
CA PRO A 265 9.89 -35.02 5.54
C PRO A 265 8.71 -35.98 5.63
N SER A 266 7.82 -35.93 4.64
CA SER A 266 6.81 -36.97 4.44
C SER A 266 7.57 -38.25 4.09
N GLU A 267 7.58 -39.22 5.00
CA GLU A 267 8.17 -40.53 4.75
C GLU A 267 7.36 -41.23 3.65
N THR A 268 7.87 -41.18 2.42
CA THR A 268 7.44 -42.10 1.37
C THR A 268 7.77 -43.53 1.82
N PRO A 269 6.81 -44.47 1.88
CA PRO A 269 7.07 -45.81 2.36
C PRO A 269 7.99 -46.56 1.40
N ALA A 270 9.16 -46.96 1.89
CA ALA A 270 10.08 -47.83 1.17
C ALA A 270 9.51 -49.26 1.04
N PRO A 271 9.78 -49.99 -0.07
CA PRO A 271 9.31 -51.35 -0.26
C PRO A 271 9.98 -52.32 0.72
N PRO A 272 9.33 -53.45 1.07
CA PRO A 272 9.82 -54.32 2.14
C PRO A 272 11.00 -55.15 1.65
N SER A 273 12.10 -55.14 2.40
CA SER A 273 13.15 -56.16 2.26
C SER A 273 13.82 -56.46 3.61
N SER A 274 13.44 -57.63 4.11
CA SER A 274 14.24 -58.63 4.85
C SER A 274 15.21 -58.18 5.95
N VAL A 275 14.82 -58.61 7.16
CA VAL A 275 15.59 -58.77 8.39
C VAL A 275 16.97 -59.40 8.18
N THR A 276 18.01 -58.83 8.80
CA THR A 276 19.02 -59.58 9.58
C THR A 276 19.51 -58.71 10.74
N THR A 277 19.44 -59.29 11.93
CA THR A 277 19.65 -58.70 13.26
C THR A 277 21.12 -58.70 13.68
N GLN A 278 21.52 -57.70 14.49
CA GLN A 278 22.47 -57.68 15.63
C GLN A 278 23.29 -56.38 15.64
N GLU A 279 23.57 -55.65 16.72
CA GLU A 279 23.30 -55.82 18.16
C GLU A 279 23.42 -54.45 18.87
N LYS A 280 22.59 -54.32 19.89
CA LYS A 280 22.45 -53.37 21.01
C LYS A 280 23.74 -52.74 21.57
N VAL A 281 23.76 -51.40 21.71
CA VAL A 281 24.37 -50.72 22.88
C VAL A 281 23.43 -49.60 23.36
N SER A 282 23.28 -49.57 24.67
CA SER A 282 22.37 -48.77 25.49
C SER A 282 22.77 -47.30 25.65
N GLY A 283 21.77 -46.45 25.85
CA GLY A 283 21.79 -45.48 26.96
C GLY A 283 21.69 -44.00 26.60
N GLY A 284 20.51 -43.42 26.86
CA GLY A 284 20.41 -42.23 27.72
C GLY A 284 20.56 -40.83 27.12
N LYS A 285 19.41 -40.19 26.89
CA LYS A 285 19.05 -38.77 27.09
C LYS A 285 19.91 -37.64 26.47
N LEU A 286 19.21 -36.89 25.60
CA LEU A 286 19.40 -35.48 25.28
C LEU A 286 19.51 -34.60 26.54
N GLU A 287 20.45 -33.65 26.52
CA GLU A 287 20.25 -32.24 26.87
C GLU A 287 21.54 -31.46 26.54
N ILE A 288 21.51 -30.58 25.53
CA ILE A 288 22.51 -29.51 25.39
C ILE A 288 21.78 -28.18 25.30
N ILE A 289 21.83 -27.49 26.42
CA ILE A 289 21.55 -26.07 26.60
C ILE A 289 22.72 -25.29 25.98
N VAL A 290 22.43 -24.37 25.05
CA VAL A 290 23.32 -23.24 24.79
C VAL A 290 22.47 -21.96 24.81
N GLY A 291 22.35 -21.39 26.00
CA GLY A 291 22.03 -19.99 26.17
C GLY A 291 23.30 -19.17 26.00
N ILE A 292 23.32 -18.30 24.99
CA ILE A 292 24.27 -17.17 24.95
C ILE A 292 23.47 -15.91 25.26
N VAL A 293 23.63 -15.49 26.51
CA VAL A 293 23.20 -14.21 27.06
C VAL A 293 24.11 -13.12 26.48
N VAL A 294 23.57 -12.27 25.60
CA VAL A 294 24.21 -10.99 25.25
C VAL A 294 23.61 -9.90 26.14
N ILE A 295 24.02 -9.89 27.41
CA ILE A 295 23.96 -8.70 28.27
C ILE A 295 25.29 -7.99 28.09
N ALA A 296 25.37 -7.12 27.07
CA ALA A 296 26.55 -6.28 26.85
C ALA A 296 26.23 -4.85 26.37
N LEU A 297 24.98 -4.40 26.41
CA LEU A 297 24.62 -3.00 26.08
C LEU A 297 24.05 -2.17 27.24
N ALA A 298 23.78 -2.77 28.41
CA ALA A 298 23.22 -2.04 29.54
C ALA A 298 24.26 -1.37 30.47
N LEU A 299 25.55 -1.68 30.35
CA LEU A 299 26.61 -1.11 31.21
C LEU A 299 27.39 0.05 30.57
N ALA A 300 27.22 0.30 29.27
CA ALA A 300 27.85 1.43 28.58
C ALA A 300 27.09 2.75 28.78
N ILE A 301 25.77 2.71 29.05
CA ILE A 301 24.94 3.92 29.20
C ILE A 301 25.05 4.48 30.64
N VAL A 302 25.21 3.62 31.65
CA VAL A 302 25.34 4.07 33.05
C VAL A 302 26.70 4.74 33.32
N SER A 303 27.77 4.31 32.63
CA SER A 303 29.08 4.95 32.76
C SER A 303 29.17 6.31 32.03
N TYR A 304 28.35 6.53 30.98
CA TYR A 304 28.33 7.80 30.24
C TYR A 304 27.54 8.90 30.97
N VAL A 305 26.49 8.54 31.72
CA VAL A 305 25.67 9.51 32.47
C VAL A 305 26.36 9.96 33.77
N LEU A 306 27.20 9.13 34.39
CA LEU A 306 27.91 9.48 35.63
C LEU A 306 29.19 10.31 35.43
N MET A 307 29.71 10.44 34.20
CA MET A 307 30.87 11.31 33.91
C MET A 307 30.52 12.76 33.57
N LYS A 308 29.23 13.11 33.39
CA LYS A 308 28.79 14.47 33.03
C LYS A 308 28.25 15.32 34.19
N GLN A 309 28.33 14.85 35.43
CA GLN A 309 27.88 15.59 36.62
C GLN A 309 28.99 15.85 37.66
N LYS A 310 30.23 16.07 37.21
CA LYS A 310 31.28 16.71 38.03
C LYS A 310 31.95 17.83 37.27
#